data_AF-A0A392Q368-F1
#
_entry.id   AF-A0A392Q368-F1
#
_cell.length_a   1.000
_cell.length_b   1.000
_cell.length_c   1.000
_cell.angle_alpha   90.00
_cell.angle_beta   90.00
_cell.angle_gamma   90.00
#
_symmetry.space_group_name_H-M   'P 1'
#
loop_
_entity.id
_entity.type
_entity.pdbx_description
1 polymer ?
#
loop_
_entity_poly.entity_id
_entity_poly.type
_entity_poly.pdbx_seq_one_letter_code
_entity_poly.pdbx_strand_id
1 'polypeptide(L)'
;MMVIFLTGLVSMILMRTLRNDYAKYAREDDDLESLERDVSEESGWKLVHGDVFRPPRYLVILSAVVGTGAQLALLVLLVILLAIIGMLYIGRGAIVTTFIV
;
A
#
# COMPACT_ATOMS: atom_id res chain seq x y z
N MET A 1 27.96 -51.59 41.58
CA MET A 1 28.74 -51.78 40.34
C MET A 1 27.87 -51.78 39.09
N MET A 2 26.86 -52.65 38.97
CA MET A 2 25.98 -52.71 37.78
C MET A 2 25.18 -51.41 37.51
N VAL A 3 24.69 -50.75 38.56
CA VAL A 3 23.90 -49.50 38.42
C VAL A 3 24.72 -48.36 37.81
N ILE A 4 25.96 -48.16 38.27
CA ILE A 4 26.86 -47.09 37.78
C ILE A 4 27.14 -47.26 36.28
N PHE A 5 27.29 -48.52 35.83
CA PHE A 5 27.55 -48.84 34.44
C PHE A 5 26.33 -48.52 33.55
N LEU A 6 25.13 -48.92 33.98
CA LEU A 6 23.87 -48.61 33.28
C LEU A 6 23.62 -47.10 33.21
N THR A 7 23.82 -46.37 34.32
CA THR A 7 23.65 -44.91 34.32
C THR A 7 24.65 -44.21 33.42
N GLY A 8 25.89 -44.69 33.32
CA GLY A 8 26.90 -44.15 32.43
C GLY A 8 26.55 -44.35 30.94
N LEU A 9 26.08 -45.55 30.58
CA LEU A 9 25.68 -45.86 29.21
C LEU A 9 24.44 -45.05 28.79
N VAL A 10 23.43 -44.94 29.68
CA VAL A 10 22.24 -44.11 29.43
C VAL A 10 22.62 -42.64 29.29
N SER A 11 23.50 -42.13 30.16
CA SER A 11 23.99 -40.75 30.07
C SER A 11 24.73 -40.47 28.75
N MET A 12 25.57 -41.40 28.28
CA MET A 12 26.28 -41.28 27.01
C MET A 12 25.32 -41.26 25.81
N ILE A 13 24.29 -42.11 25.82
CA ILE A 13 23.25 -42.12 24.78
C ILE A 13 22.49 -40.79 24.78
N LEU A 14 22.07 -40.31 25.97
CA LEU A 14 21.34 -39.05 26.13
C LEU A 14 22.16 -37.84 25.66
N MET A 15 23.45 -37.77 26.01
CA MET A 15 24.33 -36.71 25.52
C MET A 15 24.44 -36.72 24.00
N ARG A 16 24.51 -37.91 23.39
CA ARG A 16 24.63 -38.04 21.94
C ARG A 16 23.35 -37.64 21.22
N THR A 17 22.18 -38.03 21.73
CA THR A 17 20.90 -37.59 21.17
C THR A 17 20.69 -36.10 21.36
N LEU A 18 20.91 -35.55 22.56
CA LEU A 18 20.77 -34.11 22.82
C LEU A 18 21.67 -33.27 21.92
N ARG A 19 22.95 -33.63 21.78
CA ARG A 19 23.86 -32.86 20.92
C ARG A 19 23.42 -32.87 19.46
N ASN A 20 22.87 -33.99 18.99
CA ASN A 20 22.34 -34.09 17.62
C ASN A 20 21.05 -33.30 17.44
N ASP A 21 20.19 -33.29 18.45
CA ASP A 21 18.92 -32.56 18.45
C ASP A 21 19.17 -31.04 18.48
N TYR A 22 20.05 -30.57 19.36
CA TYR A 22 20.48 -29.16 19.41
C TYR A 22 21.10 -28.69 18.08
N ALA A 23 21.95 -29.51 17.46
CA ALA A 23 22.56 -29.15 16.18
C ALA A 23 21.54 -29.11 15.04
N LYS A 24 20.47 -29.89 15.13
CA LYS A 24 19.38 -29.88 14.16
C LYS A 24 18.52 -28.62 14.33
N TYR A 25 18.09 -28.31 15.56
CA TYR A 25 17.29 -27.11 15.82
C TYR A 25 18.04 -25.82 15.51
N ALA A 26 19.33 -25.73 15.85
CA ALA A 26 20.13 -24.55 15.54
C ALA A 26 20.22 -24.28 14.02
N ARG A 27 20.28 -25.33 13.20
CA ARG A 27 20.26 -25.18 11.73
C ARG A 27 18.90 -24.80 11.19
N GLU A 28 17.83 -25.36 11.76
CA GLU A 28 16.46 -25.04 11.34
C GLU A 28 16.08 -23.60 11.68
N ASP A 29 16.53 -23.07 12.83
CA ASP A 29 16.38 -21.66 13.21
C ASP A 29 17.20 -20.74 12.28
N ASP A 30 18.48 -21.07 12.00
CA ASP A 30 19.32 -20.28 11.08
C ASP A 30 18.73 -20.26 9.65
N ASP A 31 18.24 -21.41 9.16
CA ASP A 31 17.61 -21.53 7.84
C ASP A 31 16.29 -20.75 7.79
N LEU A 32 15.48 -20.77 8.86
CA LEU A 32 14.25 -20.01 8.97
C LEU A 32 14.50 -18.50 9.05
N GLU A 33 15.50 -18.07 9.83
CA GLU A 33 15.91 -16.66 9.92
C GLU A 33 16.45 -16.15 8.57
N SER A 34 17.17 -17.01 7.82
CA SER A 34 17.63 -16.69 6.47
C SER A 34 16.46 -16.52 5.48
N LEU A 35 15.47 -17.42 5.53
CA LEU A 35 14.25 -17.34 4.72
C LEU A 35 13.40 -16.11 5.08
N GLU A 36 13.26 -15.80 6.36
CA GLU A 36 12.55 -14.60 6.81
C GLU A 36 13.25 -13.32 6.36
N ARG A 37 14.58 -13.27 6.39
CA ARG A 37 15.35 -12.12 5.87
C ARG A 37 15.18 -11.94 4.38
N ASP A 38 15.30 -13.01 3.59
CA ASP A 38 15.11 -12.97 2.14
C ASP A 38 13.68 -12.53 1.77
N VAL A 39 12.67 -13.08 2.45
CA VAL A 39 11.26 -12.68 2.25
C VAL A 39 10.99 -11.25 2.72
N SER A 40 11.65 -10.79 3.78
CA SER A 40 11.51 -9.41 4.29
C SER A 40 12.14 -8.38 3.34
N GLU A 41 13.30 -8.69 2.74
CA GLU A 41 13.93 -7.86 1.72
C GLU A 41 13.14 -7.83 0.40
N GLU A 42 12.45 -8.92 0.03
CA GLU A 42 11.58 -8.97 -1.16
C GLU A 42 10.15 -8.43 -0.94
N SER A 43 9.73 -8.20 0.30
CA SER A 43 8.38 -7.70 0.62
C SER A 43 8.21 -6.21 0.28
N GLY A 44 8.15 -5.90 -1.02
CA GLY A 44 8.09 -4.53 -1.57
C GLY A 44 6.87 -3.70 -1.14
N TRP A 45 5.84 -4.31 -0.54
CA TRP A 45 4.66 -3.59 -0.03
C TRP A 45 5.01 -2.49 0.97
N LYS A 46 6.08 -2.66 1.75
CA LYS A 46 6.56 -1.66 2.72
C LYS A 46 7.23 -0.46 2.03
N LEU A 47 7.82 -0.66 0.85
CA LEU A 47 8.38 0.41 0.01
C LEU A 47 7.26 1.15 -0.76
N VAL A 48 6.21 0.43 -1.16
CA VAL A 48 5.04 0.98 -1.87
C VAL A 48 4.25 1.95 -1.00
N HIS A 49 4.22 1.77 0.33
CA HIS A 49 3.51 2.68 1.24
C HIS A 49 4.03 4.13 1.16
N GLY A 50 5.32 4.34 0.85
CA GLY A 50 5.91 5.66 0.64
C GLY A 50 5.62 6.27 -0.74
N ASP A 51 5.39 5.43 -1.76
CA ASP A 51 5.12 5.88 -3.13
C ASP A 51 3.63 6.14 -3.39
N VAL A 52 2.73 5.47 -2.68
CA VAL A 52 1.27 5.67 -2.79
C VAL A 52 0.83 7.08 -2.39
N PHE A 53 1.58 7.74 -1.49
CA PHE A 53 1.25 9.09 -1.01
C PHE A 53 2.10 10.20 -1.63
N ARG A 54 2.85 9.94 -2.71
CA ARG A 54 3.62 11.03 -3.34
C ARG A 54 2.69 12.05 -3.99
N PRO A 55 2.81 13.35 -3.64
CA PRO A 55 2.06 14.38 -4.35
C PRO A 55 2.50 14.40 -5.82
N PRO A 56 1.55 14.51 -6.77
CA PRO A 56 1.88 14.59 -8.20
C PRO A 56 2.75 15.83 -8.48
N ARG A 57 3.68 15.74 -9.46
CA ARG A 57 4.62 16.81 -9.85
C ARG A 57 3.94 18.18 -10.08
N TYR A 58 2.68 18.18 -10.48
CA TYR A 58 1.90 19.39 -10.75
C TYR A 58 0.58 19.42 -9.98
N LEU A 59 0.65 19.30 -8.65
CA LEU A 59 -0.52 19.32 -7.77
C LEU A 59 -1.41 20.56 -7.98
N VAL A 60 -0.80 21.74 -8.15
CA VAL A 60 -1.55 22.99 -8.36
C VAL A 60 -2.38 22.95 -9.64
N ILE A 61 -1.79 22.50 -10.76
CA ILE A 61 -2.50 22.39 -12.05
C ILE A 61 -3.60 21.33 -11.97
N LEU A 62 -3.30 20.18 -11.35
CA LEU A 62 -4.27 19.10 -11.20
C LEU A 62 -5.47 19.53 -10.34
N SER A 63 -5.20 20.22 -9.22
CA SER A 63 -6.27 20.77 -8.37
C SER A 63 -7.08 21.86 -9.07
N ALA A 64 -6.43 22.71 -9.87
CA ALA A 64 -7.11 23.75 -10.65
C ALA A 64 -8.01 23.15 -11.75
N VAL A 65 -7.57 22.09 -12.43
CA VAL A 65 -8.34 21.42 -13.50
C VAL A 65 -9.49 20.60 -12.93
N VAL A 66 -9.25 19.80 -11.89
CA VAL A 66 -10.27 18.90 -11.31
C VAL A 66 -11.29 19.65 -10.44
N GLY A 67 -10.86 20.72 -9.76
CA GLY A 67 -11.74 21.54 -8.94
C GLY A 67 -12.47 22.60 -9.77
N THR A 68 -12.00 23.84 -9.67
CA THR A 68 -12.65 25.02 -10.27
C THR A 68 -12.74 24.93 -11.79
N GLY A 69 -11.76 24.32 -12.46
CA GLY A 69 -11.75 24.14 -13.92
C GLY A 69 -12.92 23.28 -14.42
N ALA A 70 -13.19 22.15 -13.75
CA ALA A 70 -14.32 21.28 -14.08
C ALA A 70 -15.67 21.98 -13.83
N GLN A 71 -15.77 22.75 -12.74
CA GLN A 71 -16.98 23.55 -12.43
C GLN A 71 -17.25 24.61 -13.51
N LEU A 72 -16.22 25.36 -13.91
CA LEU A 72 -16.34 26.37 -14.97
C LEU A 72 -16.64 25.75 -16.32
N ALA A 73 -16.02 24.61 -16.67
CA ALA A 73 -16.27 23.91 -17.92
C ALA A 73 -17.71 23.41 -18.02
N LEU A 74 -18.24 22.83 -16.93
CA LEU A 74 -19.63 22.37 -16.87
C LEU A 74 -20.61 23.53 -16.96
N LEU A 75 -20.35 24.63 -16.23
CA LEU A 75 -21.18 25.83 -16.28
C LEU A 75 -21.25 26.41 -17.69
N VAL A 76 -20.10 26.59 -18.34
CA VAL A 76 -20.03 27.10 -19.73
C VAL A 76 -20.79 26.17 -20.68
N LEU A 77 -20.60 24.85 -20.57
CA LEU A 77 -21.30 23.87 -21.40
C LEU A 77 -22.82 23.94 -21.22
N LEU A 78 -23.29 24.05 -19.98
CA LEU A 78 -24.72 24.15 -19.66
C LEU A 78 -25.33 25.45 -20.21
N VAL A 79 -24.63 26.58 -20.07
CA VAL A 79 -25.06 27.86 -20.64
C VAL A 79 -25.17 27.78 -22.17
N ILE A 80 -24.20 27.13 -22.84
CA ILE A 80 -24.24 26.91 -24.30
C ILE A 80 -25.46 26.05 -24.68
N LEU A 81 -25.72 24.96 -23.97
CA LEU A 81 -26.88 24.10 -24.25
C LEU A 81 -28.22 24.84 -24.07
N LEU A 82 -28.37 25.60 -22.99
CA LEU A 82 -29.57 26.40 -22.75
C LEU A 82 -29.74 27.54 -23.77
N ALA A 83 -28.64 28.11 -24.26
CA ALA A 83 -28.65 29.09 -25.34
C ALA A 83 -29.10 28.46 -26.66
N ILE A 84 -28.63 27.25 -26.99
CA ILE A 84 -29.04 26.51 -28.20
C ILE A 84 -30.53 26.13 -28.15
N ILE A 85 -31.05 25.73 -26.99
CA ILE A 85 -32.47 25.40 -26.79
C ILE A 85 -33.35 26.68 -26.88
N GLY A 86 -32.75 27.88 -26.86
CA GLY A 86 -33.45 29.16 -26.97
C GLY A 86 -34.06 29.67 -25.67
N MET A 87 -33.85 28.95 -24.55
CA MET A 87 -34.40 29.30 -23.23
C MET A 87 -33.84 30.61 -22.68
N LEU A 88 -32.59 30.95 -23.02
CA LEU A 88 -31.91 32.15 -22.51
C LEU A 88 -32.09 33.41 -23.38
N TYR A 89 -32.83 33.33 -24.49
CA TYR A 89 -33.00 34.45 -25.43
C TYR A 89 -34.20 35.37 -25.09
N ILE A 90 -34.96 35.05 -24.05
CA ILE A 90 -36.25 35.68 -23.71
C ILE A 90 -36.11 37.01 -22.94
N GLY A 91 -35.03 37.19 -22.17
CA GLY A 91 -34.83 38.36 -21.31
C GLY A 91 -33.46 39.03 -21.53
N ARG A 92 -33.43 40.37 -21.56
CA ARG A 92 -32.17 41.13 -21.63
C ARG A 92 -31.31 40.79 -20.40
N GLY A 93 -30.13 40.23 -20.63
CA GLY A 93 -29.21 39.85 -19.56
C GLY A 93 -29.45 38.46 -18.95
N ALA A 94 -30.40 37.67 -19.46
CA ALA A 94 -30.69 36.32 -18.94
C ALA A 94 -29.44 35.41 -18.92
N ILE A 95 -28.61 35.48 -19.98
CA ILE A 95 -27.33 34.75 -20.05
C ILE A 95 -26.39 35.16 -18.92
N VAL A 96 -26.31 36.46 -18.62
CA VAL A 96 -25.41 37.00 -17.58
C VAL A 96 -25.92 36.61 -16.19
N THR A 97 -27.23 36.67 -15.95
CA THR A 97 -27.80 36.25 -14.66
C THR A 97 -27.65 34.75 -14.41
N THR A 98 -27.82 33.90 -15.43
CA THR A 98 -27.64 32.44 -15.32
C THR A 98 -26.18 32.02 -15.20
N PHE A 99 -25.24 32.87 -15.62
CA PHE A 99 -23.80 32.61 -15.43
C PHE A 99 -23.32 32.99 -14.02
N ILE A 100 -23.96 33.97 -13.38
CA ILE A 100 -23.59 34.49 -12.05
C ILE A 100 -24.24 33.70 -10.91
N VAL A 101 -25.49 33.26 -11.10
CA VAL A 101 -26.29 32.49 -10.13
C VAL A 101 -26.02 31.00 -10.29
#